data_AF-A0A965XM02-F1
#
_entry.id   AF-A0A965XM02-F1
#
_cell.length_a   1.000
_cell.length_b   1.000
_cell.length_c   1.000
_cell.angle_alpha   90.00
_cell.angle_beta   90.00
_cell.angle_gamma   90.00
#
_symmetry.space_group_name_H-M   'P 1'
#
loop_
_entity.id
_entity.type
_entity.pdbx_description
1 polymer ?
#
loop_
_entity_poly.entity_id
_entity_poly.type
_entity_poly.pdbx_seq_one_letter_code
_entity_poly.pdbx_strand_id
1 'polypeptide(L)'
;MPNYADFSWLKKIPYFCSQAIFSDETINYRMPAEPSQEDTITITLRAGRDIALQPYLCTEKSRFPMNKMRSSFVFDYYQVNLAPSPTAEHYYFCVEGEGFTLYYTKYGVFQEHQAEGWFEILKDYHTPQWAKGAVLYQIFPDRFYNGDKRNDVLSNEYMYLGKPVKQVEDWFANPEA
;
A
#
# COMPACT_ATOMS: atom_id res chain seq x y z
N MET A 1 25.33 -23.15 -9.49
CA MET A 1 24.24 -22.15 -9.58
C MET A 1 23.00 -22.84 -10.11
N PRO A 2 21.79 -22.54 -9.61
CA PRO A 2 20.57 -23.18 -10.10
C PRO A 2 20.35 -22.87 -11.59
N ASN A 3 19.92 -23.87 -12.35
CA ASN A 3 19.53 -23.69 -13.74
C ASN A 3 18.13 -23.05 -13.78
N TYR A 4 18.05 -21.76 -14.10
CA TYR A 4 16.80 -21.01 -14.17
C TYR A 4 15.92 -21.35 -15.39
N ALA A 5 16.35 -22.25 -16.28
CA ALA A 5 15.55 -22.74 -17.40
C ALA A 5 14.77 -24.03 -17.08
N ASP A 6 15.17 -24.76 -16.02
CA ASP A 6 14.49 -25.96 -15.55
C ASP A 6 13.90 -25.72 -14.16
N PHE A 7 12.58 -25.58 -14.13
CA PHE A 7 11.80 -25.34 -12.93
C PHE A 7 11.20 -26.63 -12.33
N SER A 8 11.62 -27.81 -12.78
CA SER A 8 11.13 -29.10 -12.28
C SER A 8 11.34 -29.29 -10.77
N TRP A 9 12.36 -28.64 -10.19
CA TRP A 9 12.64 -28.64 -8.76
C TRP A 9 11.63 -27.83 -7.93
N LEU A 10 10.94 -26.82 -8.50
CA LEU A 10 9.89 -26.07 -7.80
C LEU A 10 8.68 -26.97 -7.49
N LYS A 11 8.41 -27.97 -8.34
CA LYS A 11 7.36 -28.98 -8.09
C LYS A 11 7.66 -29.91 -6.90
N LYS A 12 8.88 -29.84 -6.35
CA LYS A 12 9.34 -30.69 -5.23
C LYS A 12 9.53 -29.92 -3.92
N ILE A 13 9.10 -28.65 -3.83
CA ILE A 13 9.18 -27.91 -2.56
C ILE A 13 8.01 -28.37 -1.67
N PRO A 14 8.24 -29.21 -0.64
CA PRO A 14 7.17 -29.75 0.21
C PRO A 14 6.84 -28.78 1.36
N TYR A 15 7.35 -27.55 1.31
CA TYR A 15 7.26 -26.60 2.42
C TYR A 15 6.28 -25.49 2.07
N PHE A 16 5.26 -25.38 2.90
CA PHE A 16 4.45 -24.19 2.99
C PHE A 16 5.36 -22.97 3.23
N CYS A 17 5.40 -22.04 2.27
CA CYS A 17 6.17 -20.81 2.36
C CYS A 17 5.22 -19.65 2.67
N SER A 18 5.23 -19.14 3.90
CA SER A 18 4.40 -18.00 4.30
C SER A 18 4.65 -16.77 3.43
N GLN A 19 5.86 -16.61 2.87
CA GLN A 19 6.20 -15.53 1.94
C GLN A 19 5.48 -15.64 0.58
N ALA A 20 4.90 -16.79 0.25
CA ALA A 20 4.07 -16.94 -0.94
C ALA A 20 2.70 -16.29 -0.77
N ILE A 21 2.21 -16.14 0.48
CA ILE A 21 0.97 -15.43 0.80
C ILE A 21 1.16 -13.94 0.56
N PHE A 22 0.30 -13.36 -0.28
CA PHE A 22 0.35 -11.93 -0.57
C PHE A 22 -0.99 -11.40 -1.08
N SER A 23 -1.32 -10.20 -0.62
CA SER A 23 -2.37 -9.34 -1.15
C SER A 23 -2.02 -7.92 -0.76
N ASP A 24 -2.37 -6.95 -1.59
CA ASP A 24 -2.27 -5.55 -1.25
C ASP A 24 -3.52 -4.80 -1.69
N GLU A 25 -3.49 -3.47 -1.54
CA GLU A 25 -4.61 -2.58 -1.85
C GLU A 25 -4.55 -2.03 -3.28
N THR A 26 -3.62 -2.53 -4.10
CA THR A 26 -3.45 -2.11 -5.49
C THR A 26 -4.49 -2.79 -6.39
N ILE A 27 -4.63 -2.26 -7.61
CA ILE A 27 -5.53 -2.81 -8.64
C ILE A 27 -5.27 -4.29 -8.98
N ASN A 28 -4.09 -4.82 -8.66
CA ASN A 28 -3.75 -6.21 -8.92
C ASN A 28 -4.43 -7.18 -7.94
N TYR A 29 -4.81 -6.69 -6.75
CA TYR A 29 -5.35 -7.52 -5.67
C TYR A 29 -6.69 -7.01 -5.13
N ARG A 30 -7.03 -5.73 -5.35
CA ARG A 30 -8.32 -5.14 -5.02
C ARG A 30 -8.89 -4.40 -6.23
N MET A 31 -10.07 -4.82 -6.70
CA MET A 31 -10.73 -4.21 -7.86
C MET A 31 -12.21 -3.93 -7.56
N PRO A 32 -12.69 -2.69 -7.69
CA PRO A 32 -11.90 -1.47 -7.97
C PRO A 32 -10.98 -1.09 -6.79
N ALA A 33 -9.85 -0.46 -7.09
CA ALA A 33 -8.86 -0.06 -6.07
C ALA A 33 -9.33 1.14 -5.22
N GLU A 34 -10.13 2.01 -5.82
CA GLU A 34 -10.82 3.16 -5.22
C GLU A 34 -12.33 2.97 -5.42
N PRO A 35 -12.99 2.13 -4.60
CA PRO A 35 -14.38 1.74 -4.78
C PRO A 35 -15.37 2.83 -4.37
N SER A 36 -16.50 2.89 -5.06
CA SER A 36 -17.68 3.63 -4.61
C SER A 36 -18.56 2.81 -3.65
N GLN A 37 -19.58 3.44 -3.07
CA GLN A 37 -20.55 2.75 -2.20
C GLN A 37 -21.38 1.68 -2.93
N GLU A 38 -21.54 1.82 -4.25
CA GLU A 38 -22.35 0.94 -5.11
C GLU A 38 -21.54 -0.17 -5.77
N ASP A 39 -20.21 -0.12 -5.66
CA ASP A 39 -19.33 -1.09 -6.31
C ASP A 39 -19.28 -2.41 -5.53
N THR A 40 -19.34 -3.52 -6.27
CA THR A 40 -18.90 -4.83 -5.78
C THR A 40 -17.38 -4.88 -5.82
N ILE A 41 -16.75 -5.27 -4.71
CA ILE A 41 -15.29 -5.26 -4.59
C ILE A 41 -14.75 -6.68 -4.66
N THR A 42 -13.92 -6.97 -5.66
CA THR A 42 -13.18 -8.22 -5.75
C THR A 42 -11.85 -8.08 -5.03
N ILE A 43 -11.62 -8.95 -4.05
CA ILE A 43 -10.35 -9.04 -3.31
C ILE A 43 -9.68 -10.37 -3.64
N THR A 44 -8.38 -10.32 -3.93
CA THR A 44 -7.58 -11.45 -4.37
C THR A 44 -6.48 -11.73 -3.37
N LEU A 45 -6.32 -12.99 -2.98
CA LEU A 45 -5.18 -13.48 -2.21
C LEU A 45 -4.34 -14.39 -3.10
N ARG A 46 -3.03 -14.14 -3.18
CA ARG A 46 -2.06 -15.06 -3.78
C ARG A 46 -1.52 -15.99 -2.69
N ALA A 47 -1.36 -17.27 -2.99
CA ALA A 47 -0.64 -18.23 -2.17
C ALA A 47 0.20 -19.19 -3.02
N GLY A 48 1.04 -20.01 -2.39
CA GLY A 48 1.82 -21.03 -3.09
C GLY A 48 0.92 -22.04 -3.80
N ARG A 49 1.33 -22.47 -5.00
CA ARG A 49 0.54 -23.36 -5.85
C ARG A 49 0.46 -24.78 -5.30
N ASP A 50 -0.70 -25.41 -5.51
CA ASP A 50 -0.98 -26.82 -5.20
C ASP A 50 -0.76 -27.16 -3.71
N ILE A 51 -0.94 -26.15 -2.84
CA ILE A 51 -1.02 -26.31 -1.39
C ILE A 51 -2.50 -26.39 -1.02
N ALA A 52 -2.88 -27.39 -0.21
CA ALA A 52 -4.23 -27.53 0.32
C ALA A 52 -4.52 -26.43 1.37
N LEU A 53 -4.87 -25.24 0.90
CA LEU A 53 -5.23 -24.08 1.72
C LEU A 53 -6.72 -23.77 1.58
N GLN A 54 -7.31 -23.36 2.68
CA GLN A 54 -8.65 -22.77 2.76
C GLN A 54 -8.50 -21.31 3.21
N PRO A 55 -8.39 -20.37 2.26
CA PRO A 55 -8.30 -18.96 2.57
C PRO A 55 -9.67 -18.33 2.75
N TYR A 56 -9.73 -17.38 3.69
CA TYR A 56 -10.91 -16.62 4.02
C TYR A 56 -10.54 -15.15 4.16
N LEU A 57 -11.47 -14.29 3.77
CA LEU A 57 -11.44 -12.89 4.12
C LEU A 57 -12.31 -12.68 5.36
N CYS A 58 -11.74 -12.08 6.39
CA CYS A 58 -12.41 -11.83 7.67
C CYS A 58 -12.60 -10.34 7.86
N THR A 59 -13.81 -9.94 8.25
CA THR A 59 -14.13 -8.62 8.77
C THR A 59 -14.47 -8.75 10.26
N GLU A 60 -14.83 -7.65 10.93
CA GLU A 60 -15.29 -7.70 12.33
C GLU A 60 -16.55 -8.56 12.51
N LYS A 61 -17.40 -8.63 11.48
CA LYS A 61 -18.75 -9.22 11.58
C LYS A 61 -18.82 -10.62 10.99
N SER A 62 -18.02 -10.88 9.95
CA SER A 62 -18.22 -12.02 9.06
C SER A 62 -16.91 -12.58 8.54
N ARG A 63 -16.94 -13.86 8.19
CA ARG A 63 -15.85 -14.56 7.51
C ARG A 63 -16.36 -15.09 6.18
N PHE A 64 -15.66 -14.76 5.11
CA PHE A 64 -16.04 -15.09 3.74
C PHE A 64 -15.03 -16.08 3.13
N PRO A 65 -15.45 -17.27 2.69
CA PRO A 65 -14.56 -18.20 2.01
C PRO A 65 -14.12 -17.62 0.66
N MET A 66 -12.86 -17.81 0.30
CA MET A 66 -12.32 -17.39 -0.99
C MET A 66 -12.22 -18.59 -1.94
N ASN A 67 -12.54 -18.36 -3.22
CA ASN A 67 -12.53 -19.40 -4.25
C ASN A 67 -11.26 -19.31 -5.10
N LYS A 68 -10.62 -20.44 -5.40
CA LYS A 68 -9.48 -20.47 -6.33
C LYS A 68 -9.96 -20.12 -7.74
N MET A 69 -9.44 -19.05 -8.31
CA MET A 69 -9.87 -18.53 -9.63
C MET A 69 -8.88 -18.84 -10.73
N ARG A 70 -7.58 -18.71 -10.45
CA ARG A 70 -6.52 -18.95 -11.42
C ARG A 70 -5.26 -19.45 -10.74
N SER A 71 -4.37 -20.03 -11.54
CA SER A 71 -3.05 -20.48 -11.11
C SER A 71 -2.01 -19.94 -12.10
N SER A 72 -0.84 -19.55 -11.59
CA SER A 72 0.36 -19.30 -12.39
C SER A 72 1.31 -20.50 -12.28
N PHE A 73 2.58 -20.33 -12.66
CA PHE A 73 3.57 -21.41 -12.57
C PHE A 73 3.85 -21.82 -11.11
N VAL A 74 3.94 -20.86 -10.18
CA VAL A 74 4.26 -21.12 -8.75
C VAL A 74 3.18 -20.67 -7.76
N PHE A 75 2.13 -19.95 -8.20
CA PHE A 75 1.11 -19.41 -7.30
C PHE A 75 -0.31 -19.78 -7.68
N ASP A 76 -1.16 -19.91 -6.67
CA ASP A 76 -2.61 -19.95 -6.80
C ASP A 76 -3.21 -18.60 -6.35
N TYR A 77 -4.28 -18.17 -7.02
CA TYR A 77 -4.98 -16.93 -6.72
C TYR A 77 -6.42 -17.23 -6.33
N TYR A 78 -6.79 -16.79 -5.15
CA TYR A 78 -8.10 -16.97 -4.55
C TYR A 78 -8.82 -15.62 -4.53
N GLN A 79 -10.13 -15.61 -4.79
CA GLN A 79 -10.92 -14.38 -4.79
C GLN A 79 -12.20 -14.49 -3.98
N VAL A 80 -12.64 -13.34 -3.48
CA VAL A 80 -13.96 -13.14 -2.89
C VAL A 80 -14.52 -11.82 -3.41
N ASN A 81 -15.84 -11.77 -3.58
CA ASN A 81 -16.56 -10.56 -3.92
C ASN A 81 -17.30 -10.07 -2.68
N LEU A 82 -17.01 -8.84 -2.26
CA LEU A 82 -17.75 -8.14 -1.22
C LEU A 82 -18.87 -7.35 -1.87
N ALA A 83 -20.07 -7.47 -1.30
CA ALA A 83 -21.23 -6.73 -1.75
C ALA A 83 -21.03 -5.22 -1.54
N PRO A 84 -21.74 -4.37 -2.30
CA PRO A 84 -21.76 -2.93 -2.08
C PRO A 84 -22.10 -2.58 -0.63
N SER A 85 -21.41 -1.58 -0.10
CA SER A 85 -21.49 -1.20 1.31
C SER A 85 -21.20 0.30 1.45
N PRO A 86 -22.04 1.07 2.17
CA PRO A 86 -21.90 2.52 2.26
C PRO A 86 -20.83 2.96 3.26
N THR A 87 -20.38 2.06 4.15
CA THR A 87 -19.41 2.36 5.20
C THR A 87 -18.01 1.89 4.83
N ALA A 88 -16.99 2.55 5.39
CA ALA A 88 -15.63 2.02 5.34
C ALA A 88 -15.56 0.64 6.02
N GLU A 89 -14.75 -0.25 5.46
CA GLU A 89 -14.66 -1.64 5.92
C GLU A 89 -13.20 -2.03 6.15
N HIS A 90 -12.97 -2.74 7.25
CA HIS A 90 -11.65 -3.29 7.57
C HIS A 90 -11.67 -4.80 7.42
N TYR A 91 -10.57 -5.36 6.91
CA TYR A 91 -10.44 -6.80 6.74
C TYR A 91 -9.02 -7.30 6.92
N TYR A 92 -8.92 -8.59 7.22
CA TYR A 92 -7.68 -9.36 7.22
C TYR A 92 -7.96 -10.72 6.57
N PHE A 93 -6.92 -11.51 6.31
CA PHE A 93 -7.10 -12.86 5.80
C PHE A 93 -6.82 -13.89 6.89
N CYS A 94 -7.63 -14.95 6.92
CA CYS A 94 -7.37 -16.17 7.68
C CYS A 94 -7.11 -17.29 6.69
N VAL A 95 -5.96 -17.94 6.78
CA VAL A 95 -5.55 -19.02 5.88
C VAL A 95 -5.35 -20.28 6.71
N GLU A 96 -6.24 -21.24 6.51
CA GLU A 96 -6.19 -22.54 7.17
C GLU A 96 -5.53 -23.55 6.25
N GLY A 97 -4.57 -24.31 6.77
CA GLY A 97 -3.94 -25.44 6.11
C GLY A 97 -4.01 -26.69 6.97
N GLU A 98 -3.24 -27.72 6.61
CA GLU A 98 -3.19 -28.96 7.38
C GLU A 98 -2.46 -28.75 8.72
N GLY A 99 -3.23 -28.59 9.80
CA GLY A 99 -2.70 -28.47 11.16
C GLY A 99 -2.15 -27.09 11.53
N PHE A 100 -2.39 -26.07 10.71
CA PHE A 100 -1.99 -24.68 11.02
C PHE A 100 -3.03 -23.66 10.53
N THR A 101 -3.05 -22.52 11.20
CA THR A 101 -3.82 -21.34 10.81
C THR A 101 -2.90 -20.14 10.82
N LEU A 102 -3.02 -19.29 9.80
CA LEU A 102 -2.25 -18.06 9.68
C LEU A 102 -3.16 -16.88 9.44
N TYR A 103 -2.74 -15.73 9.95
CA TYR A 103 -3.42 -14.46 9.85
C TYR A 103 -2.56 -13.53 9.03
N TYR A 104 -3.14 -12.91 7.99
CA TYR A 104 -2.41 -12.00 7.12
C TYR A 104 -3.06 -10.62 7.14
N THR A 105 -2.25 -9.62 7.50
CA THR A 105 -2.61 -8.21 7.61
C THR A 105 -1.63 -7.36 6.79
N LYS A 106 -1.79 -6.03 6.79
CA LYS A 106 -0.86 -5.12 6.11
C LYS A 106 0.58 -5.20 6.66
N TYR A 107 0.74 -5.70 7.88
CA TYR A 107 2.04 -5.86 8.53
C TYR A 107 2.71 -7.21 8.22
N GLY A 108 2.02 -8.11 7.53
CA GLY A 108 2.56 -9.42 7.15
C GLY A 108 1.75 -10.59 7.69
N VAL A 109 2.39 -11.76 7.74
CA VAL A 109 1.78 -13.04 8.11
C VAL A 109 2.15 -13.38 9.55
N PHE A 110 1.15 -13.77 10.34
CA PHE A 110 1.26 -14.09 11.76
C PHE A 110 0.62 -15.45 12.06
N GLN A 111 1.08 -16.12 13.11
CA GLN A 111 0.46 -17.36 13.62
C GLN A 111 -0.71 -17.09 14.57
N GLU A 112 -0.78 -15.88 15.14
CA GLU A 112 -1.84 -15.45 16.04
C GLU A 112 -2.60 -14.27 15.45
N HIS A 113 -3.88 -14.15 15.79
CA HIS A 113 -4.71 -13.05 15.34
C HIS A 113 -4.16 -11.71 15.80
N GLN A 114 -4.02 -10.77 14.87
CA GLN A 114 -3.60 -9.40 15.14
C GLN A 114 -4.81 -8.48 15.10
N ALA A 115 -5.06 -7.72 16.17
CA ALA A 115 -6.12 -6.72 16.21
C ALA A 115 -5.80 -5.46 15.37
N GLU A 116 -4.51 -5.24 15.09
CA GLU A 116 -4.03 -4.08 14.36
C GLU A 116 -3.59 -4.42 12.94
N GLY A 117 -3.50 -3.39 12.12
CA GLY A 117 -2.91 -3.50 10.78
C GLY A 117 -3.82 -4.15 9.74
N TRP A 118 -5.13 -4.19 9.96
CA TRP A 118 -6.07 -4.64 8.96
C TRP A 118 -6.01 -3.75 7.72
N PHE A 119 -6.33 -4.34 6.57
CA PHE A 119 -6.54 -3.60 5.32
C PHE A 119 -7.80 -2.77 5.42
N GLU A 120 -7.86 -1.67 4.69
CA GLU A 120 -8.95 -0.69 4.76
C GLU A 120 -9.54 -0.42 3.39
N ILE A 121 -10.87 -0.41 3.34
CA ILE A 121 -11.65 -0.08 2.16
C ILE A 121 -12.36 1.24 2.43
N LEU A 122 -11.77 2.33 1.93
CA LEU A 122 -12.40 3.64 1.89
C LEU A 122 -13.35 3.72 0.69
N LYS A 123 -14.58 4.22 0.92
CA LYS A 123 -15.59 4.42 -0.12
C LYS A 123 -15.52 5.85 -0.66
N ASP A 124 -15.69 6.02 -1.96
CA ASP A 124 -15.68 7.30 -2.68
C ASP A 124 -14.40 8.14 -2.47
N TYR A 125 -13.30 7.48 -2.05
CA TYR A 125 -12.01 8.11 -1.89
C TYR A 125 -11.20 7.98 -3.18
N HIS A 126 -11.04 9.09 -3.88
CA HIS A 126 -10.29 9.15 -5.13
C HIS A 126 -9.06 10.03 -5.01
N THR A 127 -7.90 9.47 -5.34
CA THR A 127 -6.68 10.25 -5.47
C THR A 127 -6.54 10.77 -6.91
N PRO A 128 -6.11 12.04 -7.12
CA PRO A 128 -6.01 12.60 -8.46
C PRO A 128 -5.11 11.77 -9.37
N GLN A 129 -5.60 11.44 -10.57
CA GLN A 129 -4.89 10.52 -11.47
C GLN A 129 -3.50 11.02 -11.86
N TRP A 130 -3.31 12.34 -12.01
CA TRP A 130 -2.02 12.94 -12.34
C TRP A 130 -0.98 12.79 -11.21
N ALA A 131 -1.42 12.65 -9.96
CA ALA A 131 -0.55 12.58 -8.80
C ALA A 131 -0.01 11.14 -8.59
N LYS A 132 -0.74 10.13 -9.04
CA LYS A 132 -0.33 8.72 -8.98
C LYS A 132 0.91 8.49 -9.84
N GLY A 133 2.06 8.26 -9.21
CA GLY A 133 3.33 8.06 -9.90
C GLY A 133 4.03 9.35 -10.36
N ALA A 134 3.55 10.53 -9.93
CA ALA A 134 4.22 11.80 -10.20
C ALA A 134 5.57 11.89 -9.48
N VAL A 135 6.53 12.55 -10.11
CA VAL A 135 7.77 12.98 -9.46
C VAL A 135 7.58 14.42 -9.01
N LEU A 136 7.57 14.63 -7.69
CA LEU A 136 7.40 15.95 -7.09
C LEU A 136 8.76 16.57 -6.80
N TYR A 137 8.89 17.86 -7.07
CA TYR A 137 10.08 18.65 -6.73
C TYR A 137 9.68 19.77 -5.77
N GLN A 138 10.13 19.68 -4.52
CA GLN A 138 9.83 20.67 -3.50
C GLN A 138 10.82 21.84 -3.59
N ILE A 139 10.28 23.05 -3.69
CA ILE A 139 11.05 24.30 -3.75
C ILE A 139 10.83 25.09 -2.47
N PHE A 140 11.92 25.49 -1.81
CA PHE A 140 11.91 26.55 -0.82
C PHE A 140 12.21 27.88 -1.53
N PRO A 141 11.21 28.76 -1.77
CA PRO A 141 11.35 29.84 -2.75
C PRO A 141 12.53 30.78 -2.50
N ASP A 142 12.77 31.15 -1.24
CA ASP A 142 13.84 32.06 -0.81
C ASP A 142 15.25 31.53 -1.13
N ARG A 143 15.43 30.21 -1.27
CA ARG A 143 16.76 29.59 -1.45
C ARG A 143 16.92 28.77 -2.73
N PHE A 144 15.91 28.77 -3.60
CA PHE A 144 15.98 27.99 -4.83
C PHE A 144 16.73 28.73 -5.93
N TYR A 145 16.21 29.90 -6.34
CA TYR A 145 16.87 30.77 -7.30
C TYR A 145 16.27 32.17 -7.26
N ASN A 146 17.11 33.20 -7.13
CA ASN A 146 16.68 34.58 -7.28
C ASN A 146 16.68 35.00 -8.75
N GLY A 147 15.49 35.00 -9.34
CA GLY A 147 15.28 35.40 -10.73
C GLY A 147 15.08 36.91 -10.96
N ASP A 148 14.79 37.69 -9.92
CA ASP A 148 14.50 39.13 -10.05
C ASP A 148 14.84 39.90 -8.77
N LYS A 149 16.05 40.49 -8.74
CA LYS A 149 16.55 41.22 -7.57
C LYS A 149 15.76 42.47 -7.18
N ARG A 150 14.81 42.92 -8.01
CA ARG A 150 13.99 44.11 -7.71
C ARG A 150 12.95 43.85 -6.62
N ASN A 151 12.66 42.59 -6.32
CA ASN A 151 11.74 42.18 -5.26
C ASN A 151 12.46 41.58 -4.04
N ASP A 152 13.79 41.69 -3.98
CA ASP A 152 14.57 41.26 -2.83
C ASP A 152 14.16 42.06 -1.59
N VAL A 153 13.97 41.37 -0.47
CA VAL A 153 13.77 42.02 0.81
C VAL A 153 15.06 42.73 1.20
N LEU A 154 14.96 44.03 1.49
CA LEU A 154 16.09 44.85 1.91
C LEU A 154 16.24 44.85 3.43
N SER A 155 17.46 45.04 3.90
CA SER A 155 17.73 45.20 5.33
C SER A 155 16.97 46.41 5.89
N ASN A 156 16.23 46.20 6.99
CA ASN A 156 15.34 47.17 7.63
C ASN A 156 14.13 47.61 6.79
N GLU A 157 13.74 46.87 5.74
CA GLU A 157 12.55 47.19 4.95
C GLU A 157 11.27 47.17 5.79
N TYR A 158 11.14 46.18 6.68
CA TYR A 158 10.03 46.08 7.62
C TYR A 158 10.44 45.40 8.94
N MET A 159 9.54 45.47 9.92
CA MET A 159 9.70 44.89 11.24
C MET A 159 8.79 43.67 11.39
N TYR A 160 9.36 42.55 11.82
CA TYR A 160 8.61 41.34 12.19
C TYR A 160 8.85 41.03 13.67
N LEU A 161 7.78 41.00 14.47
CA LEU A 161 7.85 40.77 15.93
C LEU A 161 8.87 41.67 16.66
N GLY A 162 8.94 42.93 16.26
CA GLY A 162 9.85 43.91 16.85
C GLY A 162 11.33 43.76 16.43
N LYS A 163 11.64 42.86 15.48
CA LYS A 163 12.97 42.72 14.89
C LYS A 163 12.96 43.22 13.43
N PRO A 164 13.95 44.00 12.99
CA PRO A 164 14.07 44.35 11.58
C PRO A 164 14.47 43.12 10.76
N VAL A 165 13.93 43.00 9.56
CA VAL A 165 14.39 42.00 8.59
C VAL A 165 15.78 42.35 8.07
N LYS A 166 16.52 41.33 7.67
CA LYS A 166 17.84 41.45 7.05
C LYS A 166 17.81 40.86 5.66
N GLN A 167 18.42 41.57 4.72
CA GLN A 167 18.68 41.02 3.39
C GLN A 167 19.73 39.91 3.49
N VAL A 168 19.50 38.83 2.74
CA VAL A 168 20.52 37.80 2.50
C VAL A 168 21.37 38.27 1.32
N GLU A 169 22.56 38.78 1.60
CA GLU A 169 23.48 39.27 0.54
C GLU A 169 24.29 38.15 -0.11
N ASP A 170 24.70 37.15 0.69
CA ASP A 170 25.40 35.96 0.22
C ASP A 170 24.42 34.79 0.04
N TRP A 171 24.16 34.43 -1.21
CA TRP A 171 23.26 33.35 -1.58
C TRP A 171 23.64 31.99 -0.99
N PHE A 172 24.94 31.76 -0.74
CA PHE A 172 25.46 30.50 -0.21
C PHE A 172 25.61 30.52 1.32
N ALA A 173 25.25 31.61 1.98
CA ALA A 173 25.29 31.69 3.42
C ALA A 173 24.24 30.79 4.08
N ASN A 174 24.61 30.20 5.20
CA ASN A 174 23.69 29.41 6.03
C ASN A 174 22.50 30.28 6.48
N PRO A 175 21.29 29.71 6.57
CA PRO A 175 20.16 30.40 7.19
C PRO A 175 20.48 30.79 8.64
N GLU A 176 20.11 32.01 9.04
CA GLU A 176 20.11 32.41 10.45
C GLU A 176 19.00 31.63 11.20
N ALA A 177 19.27 31.25 12.46
CA ALA A 177 18.38 30.47 13.32
C ALA A 177 17.38 31.33 14.09
#